data_AF-A0A652KWN9-F1
#
_entry.id   AF-A0A652KWN9-F1
#
_cell.length_a   1.000
_cell.length_b   1.000
_cell.length_c   1.000
_cell.angle_alpha   90.00
_cell.angle_beta   90.00
_cell.angle_gamma   90.00
#
_symmetry.space_group_name_H-M   'P 1'
#
loop_
_entity.id
_entity.type
_entity.pdbx_description
1 polymer ?
#
loop_
_entity_poly.entity_id
_entity_poly.type
_entity_poly.pdbx_seq_one_letter_code
_entity_poly.pdbx_strand_id
1 'polypeptide(L)'
;MTDESWAGWYRDRHGSEAVILTTDGQQLRIRVRGTDFEGESFDALAPVAGVPVPEGQFGLVDGVLDDCVLEWDLPLPVLVSGTVRQATLSCLLSLRRADPDLYLALHLDGAVYESNRAEGDFAAALATVQRILPPGIHLQTCIACAFSDYFPAPVRGLSGGLACFRGAKDAYRDAAGGDDVAGLWDRRTGFVQEIWSCREFEPRPAHGAGTGHRGAFPLELA
;
A
#
# COMPACT_ATOMS: atom_id res chain seq x y z
N MET A 1 -3.61 14.29 8.55
CA MET A 1 -2.39 13.68 7.99
C MET A 1 -1.85 14.64 6.95
N THR A 2 -0.59 14.55 6.56
CA THR A 2 -0.03 15.42 5.51
C THR A 2 -0.09 14.68 4.19
N ASP A 3 -0.61 15.32 3.16
CA ASP A 3 -0.64 14.73 1.82
C ASP A 3 0.79 14.57 1.29
N GLU A 4 1.06 13.45 0.65
CA GLU A 4 2.25 13.21 -0.15
C GLU A 4 1.91 13.28 -1.64
N SER A 5 2.92 13.57 -2.46
CA SER A 5 2.78 13.66 -3.91
C SER A 5 3.96 12.97 -4.57
N TRP A 6 3.66 12.03 -5.47
CA TRP A 6 4.64 11.23 -6.18
C TRP A 6 4.47 11.44 -7.67
N ALA A 7 5.56 11.77 -8.35
CA ALA A 7 5.56 11.88 -9.79
C ALA A 7 5.56 10.47 -10.41
N GLY A 8 4.83 10.31 -11.51
CA GLY A 8 4.71 9.04 -12.17
C GLY A 8 4.23 9.16 -13.61
N TRP A 9 3.86 8.01 -14.16
CA TRP A 9 3.33 7.84 -15.50
C TRP A 9 2.06 7.02 -15.47
N TYR A 10 1.06 7.47 -16.22
CA TYR A 10 -0.11 6.70 -16.61
C TYR A 10 0.04 6.25 -18.05
N ARG A 11 -0.30 5.00 -18.35
CA ARG A 11 -0.32 4.47 -19.73
C ARG A 11 -1.56 3.62 -19.97
N ASP A 12 -2.18 3.80 -21.13
CA ASP A 12 -3.27 2.96 -21.62
C ASP A 12 -3.18 2.81 -23.16
N ARG A 13 -4.24 2.30 -23.79
CA ARG A 13 -4.33 2.16 -25.25
C ARG A 13 -4.23 3.48 -26.05
N HIS A 14 -4.46 4.63 -25.42
CA HIS A 14 -4.42 5.95 -26.04
C HIS A 14 -3.07 6.66 -25.85
N GLY A 15 -2.12 6.03 -25.14
CA GLY A 15 -0.75 6.51 -24.99
C GLY A 15 -0.35 6.71 -23.53
N SER A 16 0.69 7.51 -23.32
CA SER A 16 1.29 7.76 -22.01
C SER A 16 1.19 9.24 -21.61
N GLU A 17 1.03 9.51 -20.32
CA GLU A 17 0.99 10.85 -19.75
C GLU A 17 1.73 10.87 -18.41
N ALA A 18 2.47 11.96 -18.16
CA ALA A 18 3.07 12.20 -16.85
C ALA A 18 1.98 12.66 -15.88
N VAL A 19 1.96 12.08 -14.69
CA VAL A 19 0.92 12.28 -13.68
C VAL A 19 1.54 12.56 -12.32
N ILE A 20 0.76 13.19 -11.46
CA ILE A 20 1.06 13.29 -10.03
C ILE A 20 0.01 12.46 -9.30
N LEU A 21 0.48 11.46 -8.56
CA LEU A 21 -0.34 10.71 -7.63
C LEU A 21 -0.19 11.33 -6.24
N THR A 22 -1.31 11.57 -5.57
CA THR A 22 -1.33 12.11 -4.22
C THR A 22 -2.03 11.17 -3.27
N THR A 23 -1.57 11.12 -2.03
CA THR A 23 -2.24 10.35 -0.98
C THR A 23 -2.04 10.97 0.39
N ASP A 24 -3.01 10.82 1.27
CA ASP A 24 -2.90 11.11 2.71
C ASP A 24 -2.74 9.83 3.56
N GLY A 25 -2.51 8.70 2.88
CA GLY A 25 -2.48 7.36 3.44
C GLY A 25 -3.83 6.65 3.44
N GLN A 26 -4.95 7.35 3.25
CA GLN A 26 -6.31 6.77 3.19
C GLN A 26 -6.93 6.93 1.80
N GLN A 27 -6.81 8.11 1.22
CA GLN A 27 -7.39 8.46 -0.07
C GLN A 27 -6.28 8.71 -1.10
N LEU A 28 -6.32 8.01 -2.22
CA LEU A 28 -5.52 8.25 -3.42
C LEU A 28 -6.25 9.25 -4.31
N ARG A 29 -5.49 10.15 -4.94
CA ARG A 29 -5.97 10.98 -6.05
C ARG A 29 -4.94 11.07 -7.15
N ILE A 30 -5.42 11.07 -8.39
CA ILE A 30 -4.59 11.21 -9.59
C ILE A 30 -5.36 11.99 -10.65
N ARG A 31 -4.66 12.86 -11.39
CA ARG A 31 -5.22 13.51 -12.57
C ARG A 31 -4.62 12.91 -13.83
N VAL A 32 -5.48 12.48 -14.74
CA VAL A 32 -5.11 11.87 -16.03
C VAL A 32 -5.91 12.55 -17.13
N ARG A 33 -5.24 13.13 -18.13
CA ARG A 33 -5.82 13.84 -19.28
C ARG A 33 -6.88 14.90 -18.90
N GLY A 34 -6.65 15.56 -17.77
CA GLY A 34 -7.56 16.56 -17.21
C GLY A 34 -8.73 16.01 -16.39
N THR A 35 -8.88 14.70 -16.27
CA THR A 35 -9.90 14.05 -15.40
C THR A 35 -9.28 13.67 -14.06
N ASP A 36 -9.93 14.07 -12.97
CA ASP A 36 -9.53 13.70 -11.61
C ASP A 36 -10.18 12.36 -11.22
N PHE A 37 -9.35 11.45 -10.69
CA PHE A 37 -9.76 10.17 -10.11
C PHE A 37 -9.39 10.12 -8.64
N GLU A 38 -10.22 9.48 -7.83
CA GLU A 38 -9.96 9.23 -6.42
C GLU A 38 -10.47 7.86 -5.97
N GLY A 39 -9.80 7.26 -4.98
CA GLY A 39 -10.20 5.99 -4.38
C GLY A 39 -9.41 5.68 -3.11
N GLU A 40 -9.87 4.73 -2.30
CA GLU A 40 -9.14 4.28 -1.10
C GLU A 40 -7.97 3.33 -1.45
N SER A 41 -8.06 2.70 -2.63
CA SER A 41 -7.10 1.75 -3.18
C SER A 41 -6.85 2.01 -4.67
N PHE A 42 -5.75 1.49 -5.21
CA PHE A 42 -5.38 1.69 -6.62
C PHE A 42 -6.38 1.08 -7.60
N ASP A 43 -7.05 -0.01 -7.22
CA ASP A 43 -8.12 -0.68 -7.97
C ASP A 43 -9.52 -0.10 -7.70
N ALA A 44 -9.61 0.96 -6.89
CA ALA A 44 -10.85 1.68 -6.59
C ALA A 44 -10.82 3.14 -7.08
N LEU A 45 -9.89 3.51 -7.96
CA LEU A 45 -9.78 4.85 -8.52
C LEU A 45 -10.97 5.15 -9.44
N ALA A 46 -11.98 5.84 -8.93
CA ALA A 46 -13.15 6.27 -9.69
C ALA A 46 -13.03 7.75 -10.07
N PRO A 47 -13.64 8.21 -11.18
CA PRO A 47 -13.76 9.62 -11.48
C PRO A 47 -14.43 10.38 -10.33
N VAL A 48 -13.90 11.56 -9.97
CA VAL A 48 -14.51 12.40 -8.93
C VAL A 48 -15.96 12.72 -9.28
N ALA A 49 -16.85 12.55 -8.30
CA ALA A 49 -18.29 12.69 -8.52
C ALA A 49 -18.66 14.06 -9.14
N GLY A 50 -19.53 14.03 -10.13
CA GLY A 50 -20.00 15.24 -10.83
C GLY A 50 -19.06 15.77 -11.91
N VAL A 51 -17.90 15.15 -12.14
CA VAL A 51 -17.02 15.45 -13.27
C VAL A 51 -17.39 14.51 -14.44
N PRO A 52 -17.84 15.04 -15.59
CA PRO A 52 -18.10 14.22 -16.77
C PRO A 52 -16.80 13.60 -17.27
N VAL A 53 -16.82 12.27 -17.47
CA VAL A 53 -15.72 11.57 -18.13
C VAL A 53 -16.05 11.47 -19.61
N PRO A 54 -15.19 11.98 -20.51
CA PRO A 54 -15.40 11.81 -21.94
C PRO A 54 -15.47 10.32 -22.32
N GLU A 55 -16.51 9.95 -23.05
CA GLU A 55 -16.74 8.56 -23.46
C GLU A 55 -15.53 7.98 -24.21
N GLY A 56 -15.16 6.76 -23.85
CA GLY A 56 -14.09 6.02 -24.52
C GLY A 56 -12.66 6.48 -24.21
N GLN A 57 -12.47 7.54 -23.42
CA GLN A 57 -11.14 8.06 -23.08
C GLN A 57 -10.35 7.18 -22.10
N PHE A 58 -11.05 6.43 -21.26
CA PHE A 58 -10.47 5.55 -20.24
C PHE A 58 -11.10 4.16 -20.31
N GLY A 59 -10.32 3.14 -19.94
CA GLY A 59 -10.87 1.84 -19.57
C GLY A 59 -11.49 1.95 -18.19
N LEU A 60 -12.81 1.75 -18.09
CA LEU A 60 -13.52 1.72 -16.81
C LEU A 60 -14.27 0.39 -16.69
N VAL A 61 -14.12 -0.29 -15.55
CA VAL A 61 -14.86 -1.52 -15.21
C VAL A 61 -15.55 -1.31 -13.88
N ASP A 62 -16.88 -1.42 -13.84
CA ASP A 62 -17.75 -0.99 -12.73
C ASP A 62 -17.48 0.45 -12.23
N GLY A 63 -17.09 1.34 -13.15
CA GLY A 63 -16.89 2.76 -12.84
C GLY A 63 -15.54 3.12 -12.23
N VAL A 64 -14.62 2.16 -12.07
CA VAL A 64 -13.23 2.40 -11.63
C VAL A 64 -12.24 2.22 -12.79
N LEU A 65 -11.09 2.88 -12.68
CA LEU A 65 -10.01 2.86 -13.66
C LEU A 65 -9.45 1.44 -13.85
N ASP A 66 -9.37 1.00 -15.10
CA ASP A 66 -8.89 -0.33 -15.51
C ASP A 66 -8.16 -0.24 -16.87
N ASP A 67 -7.63 -1.37 -17.35
CA ASP A 67 -6.89 -1.49 -18.62
C ASP A 67 -5.77 -0.46 -18.78
N CYS A 68 -5.02 -0.22 -17.70
CA CYS A 68 -3.95 0.78 -17.68
C CYS A 68 -2.75 0.35 -16.83
N VAL A 69 -1.65 1.09 -16.98
CA VAL A 69 -0.42 0.90 -16.21
C VAL A 69 -0.09 2.19 -15.49
N LEU A 70 0.14 2.08 -14.19
CA LEU A 70 0.66 3.13 -13.33
C LEU A 70 2.11 2.82 -12.97
N GLU A 71 2.99 3.79 -13.12
CA GLU A 71 4.40 3.69 -12.74
C GLU A 71 4.78 4.94 -11.92
N TRP A 72 5.39 4.77 -10.74
CA TRP A 72 5.81 5.89 -9.91
C TRP A 72 6.94 5.50 -8.96
N ASP A 73 7.64 6.52 -8.45
CA ASP A 73 8.65 6.37 -7.42
C ASP A 73 8.15 6.96 -6.10
N LEU A 74 8.11 6.13 -5.06
CA LEU A 74 7.76 6.49 -3.68
C LEU A 74 9.05 6.65 -2.86
N PRO A 75 9.37 7.84 -2.33
CA PRO A 75 10.36 7.96 -1.27
C PRO A 75 9.81 7.33 0.01
N LEU A 76 10.51 6.38 0.61
CA LEU A 76 10.10 5.79 1.88
C LEU A 76 11.27 5.62 2.85
N PRO A 77 11.02 5.79 4.16
CA PRO A 77 12.05 5.52 5.16
C PRO A 77 12.21 4.01 5.41
N VAL A 78 13.44 3.59 5.67
CA VAL A 78 13.84 2.22 6.01
C VAL A 78 14.65 2.26 7.29
N LEU A 79 14.37 1.35 8.24
CA LEU A 79 15.21 1.16 9.42
C LEU A 79 16.38 0.25 9.06
N VAL A 80 17.61 0.74 9.21
CA VAL A 80 18.84 -0.03 9.05
C VAL A 80 19.55 -0.06 10.40
N SER A 81 19.51 -1.22 11.07
CA SER A 81 20.08 -1.42 12.41
C SER A 81 19.60 -0.34 13.41
N GLY A 82 18.30 -0.05 13.38
CA GLY A 82 17.66 0.96 14.23
C GLY A 82 17.85 2.41 13.78
N THR A 83 18.60 2.67 12.71
CA THR A 83 18.77 4.03 12.16
C THR A 83 17.94 4.22 10.91
N VAL A 84 17.20 5.32 10.82
CA VAL A 84 16.43 5.64 9.62
C VAL A 84 17.36 6.00 8.45
N ARG A 85 17.08 5.42 7.29
CA ARG A 85 17.65 5.71 5.98
C ARG A 85 16.52 6.03 5.01
N GLN A 86 16.82 6.81 3.98
CA GLN A 86 15.88 7.09 2.91
C GLN A 86 16.12 6.11 1.76
N ALA A 87 15.05 5.51 1.25
CA ALA A 87 15.05 4.65 0.10
C ALA A 87 14.03 5.17 -0.93
N THR A 88 14.09 4.63 -2.14
CA THR A 88 13.07 4.82 -3.16
C THR A 88 12.46 3.47 -3.49
N LEU A 89 11.14 3.38 -3.44
CA LEU A 89 10.40 2.24 -3.93
C LEU A 89 9.80 2.59 -5.29
N SER A 90 10.34 2.00 -6.35
CA SER A 90 9.76 2.07 -7.68
C SER A 90 8.61 1.07 -7.77
N CYS A 91 7.47 1.55 -8.20
CA CYS A 91 6.22 0.80 -8.32
C CYS A 91 5.81 0.75 -9.79
N LEU A 92 5.50 -0.45 -10.28
CA LEU A 92 4.88 -0.68 -11.57
C LEU A 92 3.65 -1.54 -11.37
N LEU A 93 2.48 -0.97 -11.63
CA LEU A 93 1.19 -1.60 -11.44
C LEU A 93 0.43 -1.64 -12.77
N SER A 94 0.19 -2.84 -13.28
CA SER A 94 -0.73 -3.07 -14.38
C SER A 94 -2.13 -3.33 -13.81
N LEU A 95 -3.02 -2.36 -13.94
CA LEU A 95 -4.44 -2.51 -13.61
C LEU A 95 -5.13 -3.25 -14.75
N ARG A 96 -5.43 -4.52 -14.47
CA ARG A 96 -6.37 -5.37 -15.20
C ARG A 96 -7.17 -6.10 -14.14
N ARG A 97 -8.40 -5.68 -13.85
CA ARG A 97 -9.06 -6.06 -12.58
C ARG A 97 -9.16 -7.56 -12.30
N ALA A 98 -9.19 -8.41 -13.33
CA ALA A 98 -9.18 -9.87 -13.16
C ALA A 98 -7.80 -10.44 -12.75
N ASP A 99 -6.72 -9.74 -13.09
CA ASP A 99 -5.33 -10.20 -12.95
C ASP A 99 -4.38 -8.98 -12.91
N PRO A 100 -4.37 -8.22 -11.80
CA PRO A 100 -3.44 -7.10 -11.66
C PRO A 100 -2.02 -7.64 -11.48
N ASP A 101 -1.07 -7.05 -12.21
CA ASP A 101 0.36 -7.36 -12.02
C ASP A 101 1.03 -6.20 -11.28
N LEU A 102 1.57 -6.49 -10.11
CA LEU A 102 2.39 -5.57 -9.35
C LEU A 102 3.87 -6.00 -9.37
N TYR A 103 4.73 -5.01 -9.58
CA TYR A 103 6.17 -5.13 -9.44
C TYR A 103 6.71 -3.98 -8.59
N LEU A 104 7.54 -4.32 -7.59
CA LEU A 104 8.20 -3.39 -6.70
C LEU A 104 9.71 -3.56 -6.77
N ALA A 105 10.44 -2.45 -6.80
CA ALA A 105 11.90 -2.42 -6.66
C ALA A 105 12.30 -1.39 -5.61
N LEU A 106 12.92 -1.84 -4.52
CA LEU A 106 13.46 -0.98 -3.48
C LEU A 106 14.92 -0.64 -3.78
N HIS A 107 15.19 0.64 -3.98
CA HIS A 107 16.52 1.21 -4.13
C HIS A 107 17.02 1.74 -2.78
N LEU A 108 18.07 1.14 -2.24
CA LEU A 108 18.66 1.51 -0.96
C LEU A 108 20.19 1.41 -1.04
N ASP A 109 20.89 2.52 -0.74
CA ASP A 109 22.35 2.59 -0.70
C ASP A 109 23.05 2.04 -1.97
N GLY A 110 22.43 2.23 -3.13
CA GLY A 110 22.94 1.76 -4.43
C GLY A 110 22.65 0.30 -4.75
N ALA A 111 22.03 -0.46 -3.84
CA ALA A 111 21.49 -1.79 -4.08
C ALA A 111 20.02 -1.73 -4.51
N VAL A 112 19.56 -2.76 -5.20
CA VAL A 112 18.16 -2.92 -5.64
C VAL A 112 17.63 -4.26 -5.14
N TYR A 113 16.45 -4.24 -4.52
CA TYR A 113 15.75 -5.40 -3.98
C TYR A 113 14.36 -5.49 -4.62
N GLU A 114 14.10 -6.56 -5.35
CA GLU A 114 12.95 -6.67 -6.25
C GLU A 114 11.93 -7.71 -5.77
N SER A 115 10.64 -7.42 -5.95
CA SER A 115 9.57 -8.41 -5.79
C SER A 115 9.53 -9.38 -6.99
N ASN A 116 8.60 -10.34 -6.97
CA ASN A 116 8.28 -11.06 -8.22
C ASN A 116 7.65 -10.08 -9.23
N ARG A 117 7.69 -10.43 -10.52
CA ARG A 117 7.21 -9.57 -11.62
C ARG A 117 5.68 -9.42 -11.71
N ALA A 118 4.95 -10.33 -11.07
CA ALA A 118 3.49 -10.44 -11.14
C ALA A 118 2.95 -10.78 -9.75
N GLU A 119 3.23 -9.91 -8.78
CA GLU A 119 2.61 -10.01 -7.46
C GLU A 119 1.16 -9.55 -7.56
N GLY A 120 0.23 -10.24 -6.89
CA GLY A 120 -1.19 -9.91 -6.99
C GLY A 120 -1.64 -8.74 -6.10
N ASP A 121 -0.84 -8.38 -5.09
CA ASP A 121 -1.15 -7.30 -4.14
C ASP A 121 0.08 -6.69 -3.48
N PHE A 122 -0.09 -5.51 -2.89
CA PHE A 122 1.00 -4.78 -2.23
C PHE A 122 1.55 -5.48 -1.00
N ALA A 123 0.73 -6.20 -0.23
CA ALA A 123 1.18 -6.89 0.97
C ALA A 123 2.17 -8.01 0.61
N ALA A 124 1.83 -8.83 -0.38
CA ALA A 124 2.68 -9.89 -0.90
C ALA A 124 3.98 -9.35 -1.50
N ALA A 125 3.88 -8.30 -2.34
CA ALA A 125 5.06 -7.70 -2.96
C ALA A 125 6.04 -7.10 -1.93
N LEU A 126 5.52 -6.36 -0.94
CA LEU A 126 6.33 -5.79 0.14
C LEU A 126 6.92 -6.88 1.04
N ALA A 127 6.19 -7.97 1.29
CA ALA A 127 6.70 -9.12 2.02
C ALA A 127 7.84 -9.81 1.25
N THR A 128 7.73 -9.95 -0.08
CA THR A 128 8.82 -10.46 -0.92
C THR A 128 10.07 -9.58 -0.81
N VAL A 129 9.93 -8.26 -0.96
CA VAL A 129 11.04 -7.31 -0.79
C VAL A 129 11.65 -7.44 0.61
N GLN A 130 10.84 -7.45 1.67
CA GLN A 130 11.33 -7.55 3.04
C GLN A 130 12.08 -8.86 3.33
N ARG A 131 11.71 -9.98 2.69
CA ARG A 131 12.39 -11.28 2.87
C ARG A 131 13.79 -11.32 2.28
N ILE A 132 14.04 -10.57 1.21
CA ILE A 132 15.35 -10.53 0.53
C ILE A 132 16.27 -9.44 1.08
N LEU A 133 15.75 -8.54 1.92
CA LEU A 133 16.56 -7.53 2.58
C LEU A 133 17.58 -8.16 3.54
N PRO A 134 18.79 -7.58 3.65
CA PRO A 134 19.77 -7.97 4.66
C PRO A 134 19.19 -7.93 6.09
N PRO A 135 19.68 -8.78 7.00
CA PRO A 135 19.27 -8.76 8.39
C PRO A 135 19.41 -7.37 9.03
N GLY A 136 18.42 -6.98 9.83
CA GLY A 136 18.39 -5.67 10.50
C GLY A 136 17.91 -4.51 9.62
N ILE A 137 17.51 -4.79 8.37
CA ILE A 137 16.85 -3.81 7.50
C ILE A 137 15.34 -4.06 7.48
N HIS A 138 14.55 -3.04 7.79
CA HIS A 138 13.09 -3.12 7.85
C HIS A 138 12.41 -1.94 7.15
N LEU A 139 11.43 -2.24 6.30
CA LEU A 139 10.58 -1.23 5.68
C LEU A 139 9.80 -0.47 6.76
N GLN A 140 9.71 0.86 6.66
CA GLN A 140 8.83 1.66 7.52
C GLN A 140 7.54 2.04 6.80
N THR A 141 6.73 1.03 6.51
CA THR A 141 5.43 1.19 5.85
C THR A 141 4.32 0.64 6.72
N CYS A 142 3.08 1.04 6.43
CA CYS A 142 1.93 0.68 7.23
C CYS A 142 1.73 -0.84 7.27
N ILE A 143 2.06 -1.61 6.23
CA ILE A 143 2.01 -3.09 6.30
C ILE A 143 2.94 -3.67 7.39
N ALA A 144 4.11 -3.07 7.59
CA ALA A 144 5.14 -3.50 8.54
C ALA A 144 4.96 -2.90 9.95
N CYS A 145 3.93 -2.07 10.14
CA CYS A 145 3.65 -1.42 11.42
C CYS A 145 3.05 -2.41 12.43
N ALA A 146 3.38 -2.22 13.70
CA ALA A 146 2.86 -2.97 14.83
C ALA A 146 1.39 -2.68 15.12
N PHE A 147 0.79 -1.62 14.57
CA PHE A 147 -0.59 -1.21 14.88
C PHE A 147 -1.46 -1.13 13.65
N SER A 148 -1.26 -2.07 12.73
CA SER A 148 -2.00 -2.12 11.49
C SER A 148 -2.41 -3.55 11.18
N ASP A 149 -3.66 -3.79 10.80
CA ASP A 149 -4.08 -5.16 10.51
C ASP A 149 -5.18 -5.23 9.48
N TYR A 150 -5.28 -6.37 8.81
CA TYR A 150 -6.45 -6.65 8.00
C TYR A 150 -7.59 -7.13 8.89
N PHE A 151 -8.81 -6.96 8.37
CA PHE A 151 -9.94 -7.65 8.96
C PHE A 151 -9.68 -9.16 8.82
N PRO A 152 -9.98 -9.98 9.83
CA PRO A 152 -9.88 -11.43 9.72
C PRO A 152 -10.90 -12.02 8.73
N ALA A 153 -10.63 -11.85 7.44
CA ALA A 153 -11.45 -12.30 6.33
C ALA A 153 -10.60 -13.05 5.29
N PRO A 154 -11.22 -13.96 4.52
CA PRO A 154 -10.50 -14.82 3.58
C PRO A 154 -9.98 -14.10 2.33
N VAL A 155 -10.40 -12.86 2.07
CA VAL A 155 -10.05 -12.13 0.85
C VAL A 155 -9.54 -10.74 1.22
N ARG A 156 -8.39 -10.38 0.64
CA ARG A 156 -7.83 -9.02 0.65
C ARG A 156 -7.88 -8.43 -0.76
N GLY A 157 -8.00 -7.11 -0.85
CA GLY A 157 -7.91 -6.38 -2.11
C GLY A 157 -6.47 -6.11 -2.53
N LEU A 158 -6.29 -5.40 -3.64
CA LEU A 158 -4.97 -5.00 -4.16
C LEU A 158 -4.19 -4.11 -3.17
N SER A 159 -4.89 -3.16 -2.54
CA SER A 159 -4.35 -2.20 -1.57
C SER A 159 -5.45 -1.56 -0.69
N GLY A 160 -5.06 -0.77 0.30
CA GLY A 160 -5.95 0.17 1.02
C GLY A 160 -6.80 -0.42 2.14
N GLY A 161 -6.79 -1.75 2.32
CA GLY A 161 -7.67 -2.46 3.27
C GLY A 161 -7.17 -2.55 4.71
N LEU A 162 -6.03 -1.91 5.04
CA LEU A 162 -5.35 -2.12 6.31
C LEU A 162 -5.92 -1.18 7.38
N ALA A 163 -6.51 -1.72 8.46
CA ALA A 163 -6.99 -0.92 9.57
C ALA A 163 -5.82 -0.40 10.43
N CYS A 164 -5.82 0.89 10.74
CA CYS A 164 -4.83 1.52 11.61
C CYS A 164 -5.36 1.64 13.05
N PHE A 165 -4.61 1.09 14.02
CA PHE A 165 -4.92 1.10 15.45
C PHE A 165 -4.05 2.07 16.25
N ARG A 166 -3.50 3.12 15.61
CA ARG A 166 -2.70 4.16 16.31
C ARG A 166 -3.44 4.83 17.46
N GLY A 167 -4.77 4.97 17.38
CA GLY A 167 -5.60 5.48 18.47
C GLY A 167 -5.87 4.48 19.60
N ALA A 168 -5.44 3.22 19.46
CA ALA A 168 -5.68 2.12 20.39
C ALA A 168 -4.42 1.29 20.67
N LYS A 169 -3.22 1.88 20.56
CA LYS A 169 -1.92 1.18 20.69
C LYS A 169 -1.85 0.28 21.90
N ASP A 170 -2.22 0.78 23.08
CA ASP A 170 -2.11 0.01 24.34
C ASP A 170 -2.96 -1.26 24.31
N ALA A 171 -4.17 -1.19 23.77
CA ALA A 171 -5.00 -2.37 23.64
C ALA A 171 -4.54 -3.32 22.53
N TYR A 172 -3.96 -2.78 21.46
CA TYR A 172 -3.45 -3.61 20.36
C TYR A 172 -2.15 -4.35 20.74
N ARG A 173 -1.33 -3.82 21.66
CA ARG A 173 -0.10 -4.49 22.13
C ARG A 173 -0.36 -5.87 22.75
N ASP A 174 -1.55 -6.06 23.30
CA ASP A 174 -1.96 -7.32 23.92
C ASP A 174 -2.67 -8.27 22.93
N ALA A 175 -2.97 -7.81 21.71
CA ALA A 175 -3.70 -8.60 20.72
C ALA A 175 -2.81 -9.65 20.05
N ALA A 176 -3.26 -10.90 20.05
CA ALA A 176 -2.62 -12.02 19.38
C ALA A 176 -3.67 -12.87 18.64
N GLY A 177 -3.66 -12.80 17.31
CA GLY A 177 -4.58 -13.56 16.45
C GLY A 177 -5.85 -12.82 16.05
N GLY A 178 -6.71 -13.52 15.31
CA GLY A 178 -7.88 -12.94 14.63
C GLY A 178 -8.96 -12.42 15.57
N ASP A 179 -9.31 -13.19 16.60
CA ASP A 179 -10.42 -12.84 17.51
C ASP A 179 -10.14 -11.54 18.30
N ASP A 180 -8.90 -11.36 18.77
CA ASP A 180 -8.48 -10.15 19.46
C ASP A 180 -8.57 -8.92 18.55
N VAL A 181 -8.09 -9.04 17.31
CA VAL A 181 -8.14 -7.95 16.31
C VAL A 181 -9.58 -7.64 15.92
N ALA A 182 -10.44 -8.64 15.76
CA ALA A 182 -11.86 -8.45 15.50
C ALA A 182 -12.53 -7.69 16.65
N GLY A 183 -12.19 -8.01 17.91
CA GLY A 183 -12.68 -7.29 19.10
C GLY A 183 -12.21 -5.84 19.20
N LEU A 184 -11.13 -5.48 18.52
CA LEU A 184 -10.61 -4.10 18.45
C LEU A 184 -11.10 -3.31 17.24
N TRP A 185 -11.82 -3.93 16.30
CA TRP A 185 -12.06 -3.37 14.97
C TRP A 185 -12.71 -1.98 14.98
N ASP A 186 -13.68 -1.77 15.85
CA ASP A 186 -14.39 -0.48 15.99
C ASP A 186 -13.55 0.61 16.68
N ARG A 187 -12.38 0.25 17.22
CA ARG A 187 -11.41 1.18 17.81
C ARG A 187 -10.33 1.63 16.82
N ARG A 188 -10.38 1.16 15.57
CA ARG A 188 -9.48 1.61 14.51
C ARG A 188 -9.65 3.11 14.26
N THR A 189 -8.56 3.79 13.95
CA THR A 189 -8.57 5.21 13.56
C THR A 189 -9.01 5.41 12.10
N GLY A 190 -8.99 4.35 11.29
CA GLY A 190 -9.39 4.37 9.89
C GLY A 190 -8.64 3.29 9.11
N PHE A 191 -8.90 3.22 7.81
CA PHE A 191 -8.12 2.40 6.88
C PHE A 191 -6.91 3.19 6.37
N VAL A 192 -5.85 2.48 6.00
CA VAL A 192 -4.63 3.02 5.43
C VAL A 192 -4.10 2.11 4.32
N GLN A 193 -3.36 2.69 3.38
CA GLN A 193 -2.64 1.93 2.35
C GLN A 193 -1.37 1.29 2.92
N GLU A 194 -1.00 0.14 2.37
CA GLU A 194 0.12 -0.69 2.80
C GLU A 194 1.46 0.04 2.67
N ILE A 195 1.62 0.81 1.59
CA ILE A 195 2.83 1.57 1.26
C ILE A 195 2.98 2.87 2.05
N TRP A 196 1.96 3.29 2.81
CA TRP A 196 1.99 4.54 3.54
C TRP A 196 3.03 4.52 4.67
N SER A 197 3.77 5.61 4.85
CA SER A 197 4.73 5.77 5.96
C SER A 197 4.27 6.86 6.92
N CYS A 198 3.63 6.48 8.03
CA CYS A 198 3.21 7.45 9.04
C CYS A 198 4.27 7.70 10.13
N ARG A 199 4.22 8.87 10.75
CA ARG A 199 5.16 9.28 11.83
C ARG A 199 5.03 8.48 13.12
N GLU A 200 3.95 7.72 13.28
CA GLU A 200 3.67 6.90 14.46
C GLU A 200 4.04 5.43 14.27
N PHE A 201 4.74 5.11 13.19
CA PHE A 201 5.25 3.78 12.89
C PHE A 201 6.04 3.22 14.08
N GLU A 202 5.67 2.01 14.50
CA GLU A 202 6.47 1.15 15.36
C GLU A 202 6.64 -0.18 14.62
N PRO A 203 7.85 -0.78 14.61
CA PRO A 203 8.07 -2.02 13.88
C PRO A 203 7.26 -3.15 14.50
N ARG A 204 6.60 -3.95 13.66
CA ARG A 204 5.86 -5.13 14.08
C ARG A 204 6.77 -6.12 14.83
N PRO A 205 6.33 -6.66 15.99
CA PRO A 205 7.08 -7.69 16.68
C PRO A 205 7.33 -8.93 15.81
N ALA A 206 8.45 -9.61 16.03
CA ALA A 206 8.77 -10.85 15.31
C ALA A 206 7.99 -12.08 15.81
N HIS A 207 7.39 -11.99 17.01
CA HIS A 207 6.63 -13.06 17.65
C HIS A 207 5.77 -12.54 18.81
N GLY A 208 4.73 -13.29 19.18
CA GLY A 208 3.96 -13.07 20.40
C GLY A 208 2.87 -11.99 20.30
N ALA A 209 2.52 -11.38 21.43
CA ALA A 209 1.50 -10.33 21.47
C ALA A 209 1.93 -9.09 20.66
N GLY A 210 0.95 -8.42 20.04
CA GLY A 210 1.19 -7.29 19.15
C GLY A 210 1.57 -7.69 17.72
N THR A 211 1.68 -8.99 17.40
CA THR A 211 1.72 -9.47 16.01
C THR A 211 0.33 -9.52 15.36
N GLY A 212 -0.73 -9.25 16.11
CA GLY A 212 -2.10 -9.19 15.59
C GLY A 212 -2.54 -10.47 14.88
N HIS A 213 -3.46 -10.32 13.93
CA HIS A 213 -4.07 -11.41 13.17
C HIS A 213 -3.11 -12.00 12.14
N ARG A 214 -2.39 -11.14 11.41
CA ARG A 214 -1.47 -11.53 10.32
C ARG A 214 -0.21 -12.25 10.81
N GLY A 215 0.13 -12.14 12.09
CA GLY A 215 1.41 -12.62 12.61
C GLY A 215 2.54 -11.63 12.31
N ALA A 216 3.79 -12.10 12.37
CA ALA A 216 4.96 -11.25 12.13
C ALA A 216 5.14 -10.95 10.64
N PHE A 217 5.55 -9.73 10.30
CA PHE A 217 5.94 -9.37 8.94
C PHE A 217 7.45 -9.66 8.73
N PRO A 218 7.88 -10.29 7.63
CA PRO A 218 7.11 -10.68 6.44
C PRO A 218 6.61 -12.14 6.44
N LEU A 219 6.50 -12.77 7.62
CA LEU A 219 6.15 -14.18 7.79
C LEU A 219 4.63 -14.39 7.95
N GLU A 220 3.83 -13.53 7.33
CA GLU A 220 2.38 -13.52 7.53
C GLU A 220 1.78 -14.85 7.06
N LEU A 221 0.89 -15.42 7.88
CA LEU A 221 0.21 -16.67 7.55
C LEU A 221 -0.79 -16.38 6.42
N ALA A 222 -0.60 -17.08 5.30
CA ALA A 222 -1.51 -17.04 4.15
C ALA A 222 -2.90 -17.59 4.50
#